data_AF-A0A651E7W0-F1
#
_entry.id   AF-A0A651E7W0-F1
#
_cell.length_a   1.000
_cell.length_b   1.000
_cell.length_c   1.000
_cell.angle_alpha   90.00
_cell.angle_beta   90.00
_cell.angle_gamma   90.00
#
_symmetry.space_group_name_H-M   'P 1'
#
loop_
_entity.id
_entity.type
_entity.pdbx_description
1 polymer ?
#
loop_
_entity_poly.entity_id
_entity_poly.type
_entity_poly.pdbx_seq_one_letter_code
_entity_poly.pdbx_strand_id
1 'polypeptide(L)'
;MDLLAERRGVERFILAGLCSGSDMAYWTALEDERVVGLAQIDPFVYRTRRFLVRHYLPRLILPLAWGRSIRARTRYLLGKLRPGDGEDEGEGVWVAPEYTRIFPPREEIAAGLARLRARGVSFWVFISGDMAEQINYATQYEESFPEVEFGDGLVVSWAPEATHTVTALDHQRQVVEEIEGWAMERWGASTPPLEVAAR
;
A
#
# COMPACT_ATOMS: atom_id res chain seq x y z
N MET A 1 -25.01 -3.59 1.06
CA MET A 1 -25.02 -4.78 0.17
C MET A 1 -26.43 -5.37 0.03
N ASP A 2 -27.29 -5.26 1.04
CA ASP A 2 -28.64 -5.86 1.08
C ASP A 2 -29.53 -5.50 -0.11
N LEU A 3 -29.54 -4.24 -0.55
CA LEU A 3 -30.31 -3.81 -1.73
C LEU A 3 -29.89 -4.56 -3.00
N LEU A 4 -28.61 -4.95 -3.14
CA LEU A 4 -28.13 -5.73 -4.29
C LEU A 4 -28.49 -7.22 -4.15
N ALA A 5 -28.47 -7.76 -2.92
CA ALA A 5 -28.98 -9.10 -2.66
C ALA A 5 -30.48 -9.19 -2.98
N GLU A 6 -31.30 -8.28 -2.44
CA GLU A 6 -32.76 -8.21 -2.65
C GLU A 6 -33.13 -8.01 -4.13
N ARG A 7 -32.46 -7.07 -4.82
CA ARG A 7 -32.87 -6.65 -6.18
C ARG A 7 -32.18 -7.41 -7.31
N ARG A 8 -31.07 -8.08 -7.05
CA ARG A 8 -30.23 -8.73 -8.08
C ARG A 8 -29.79 -10.16 -7.73
N GLY A 9 -30.15 -10.68 -6.55
CA GLY A 9 -29.72 -12.02 -6.11
C GLY A 9 -28.20 -12.13 -5.88
N VAL A 10 -27.50 -11.01 -5.69
CA VAL A 10 -26.04 -11.00 -5.50
C VAL A 10 -25.72 -11.23 -4.02
N GLU A 11 -25.18 -12.40 -3.72
CA GLU A 11 -24.84 -12.83 -2.35
C GLU A 11 -23.33 -12.83 -2.05
N ARG A 12 -22.49 -12.54 -3.06
CA ARG A 12 -21.03 -12.51 -2.94
C ARG A 12 -20.50 -11.19 -3.49
N PHE A 13 -19.64 -10.52 -2.74
CA PHE A 13 -19.10 -9.20 -3.08
C PHE A 13 -17.58 -9.17 -3.04
N ILE A 14 -17.00 -8.41 -3.97
CA ILE A 14 -15.62 -7.93 -3.91
C ILE A 14 -15.70 -6.45 -3.53
N LEU A 15 -14.95 -6.02 -2.52
CA LEU A 15 -14.82 -4.61 -2.19
C LEU A 15 -13.49 -4.07 -2.70
N ALA A 16 -13.55 -3.01 -3.51
CA ALA A 16 -12.38 -2.31 -4.03
C ALA A 16 -12.23 -0.95 -3.34
N GLY A 17 -11.01 -0.56 -2.98
CA GLY A 17 -10.77 0.69 -2.25
C GLY A 17 -9.34 1.20 -2.33
N LEU A 18 -9.21 2.54 -2.34
CA LEU A 18 -7.95 3.26 -2.35
C LEU A 18 -7.72 3.95 -1.00
N CYS A 19 -6.54 3.75 -0.38
CA CYS A 19 -6.13 4.41 0.85
C CYS A 19 -7.17 4.27 1.98
N SER A 20 -7.86 5.35 2.37
CA SER A 20 -8.96 5.31 3.33
C SER A 20 -10.10 4.37 2.88
N GLY A 21 -10.38 4.29 1.58
CA GLY A 21 -11.32 3.34 1.01
C GLY A 21 -10.83 1.89 1.10
N SER A 22 -9.51 1.67 1.05
CA SER A 22 -8.89 0.35 1.28
C SER A 22 -9.09 -0.09 2.74
N ASP A 23 -8.92 0.84 3.68
CA ASP A 23 -9.16 0.61 5.10
C ASP A 23 -10.64 0.31 5.36
N MET A 24 -11.55 1.10 4.78
CA MET A 24 -13.00 0.87 4.88
C MET A 24 -13.44 -0.46 4.28
N ALA A 25 -12.82 -0.90 3.17
CA ALA A 25 -13.08 -2.22 2.59
C ALA A 25 -12.68 -3.35 3.54
N TYR A 26 -11.50 -3.25 4.17
CA TYR A 26 -11.03 -4.18 5.20
C TYR A 26 -12.00 -4.26 6.40
N TRP A 27 -12.39 -3.11 6.97
CA TRP A 27 -13.33 -3.09 8.11
C TRP A 27 -14.71 -3.64 7.73
N THR A 28 -15.23 -3.27 6.55
CA THR A 28 -16.52 -3.78 6.05
C THR A 28 -16.49 -5.30 5.86
N ALA A 29 -15.37 -5.85 5.40
CA ALA A 29 -15.23 -7.30 5.23
C ALA A 29 -15.20 -8.06 6.57
N LEU A 30 -14.73 -7.45 7.66
CA LEU A 30 -14.77 -8.08 8.98
C LEU A 30 -16.21 -8.21 9.53
N GLU A 31 -17.09 -7.28 9.17
CA GLU A 31 -18.49 -7.23 9.59
C GLU A 31 -19.46 -7.96 8.64
N ASP A 32 -19.21 -7.96 7.33
CA ASP A 32 -20.09 -8.60 6.33
C ASP A 32 -19.46 -9.86 5.74
N GLU A 33 -20.04 -11.02 6.08
CA GLU A 33 -19.58 -12.35 5.63
C GLU A 33 -19.73 -12.56 4.11
N ARG A 34 -20.56 -11.76 3.42
CA ARG A 34 -20.74 -11.83 1.96
C ARG A 34 -19.55 -11.30 1.17
N VAL A 35 -18.60 -10.62 1.84
CA VAL A 35 -17.36 -10.16 1.20
C VAL A 35 -16.40 -11.35 1.04
N VAL A 36 -16.19 -11.75 -0.21
CA VAL A 36 -15.30 -12.87 -0.60
C VAL A 36 -13.95 -12.39 -1.13
N GLY A 37 -13.83 -11.12 -1.49
CA GLY A 37 -12.61 -10.55 -2.07
C GLY A 37 -12.38 -9.09 -1.64
N LEU A 38 -11.11 -8.73 -1.46
CA LEU A 38 -10.66 -7.36 -1.23
C LEU A 38 -9.64 -6.95 -2.29
N ALA A 39 -9.92 -5.86 -2.99
CA ALA A 39 -9.01 -5.23 -3.95
C ALA A 39 -8.53 -3.89 -3.38
N GLN A 40 -7.31 -3.87 -2.85
CA GLN A 40 -6.82 -2.83 -1.95
C GLN A 40 -5.64 -2.09 -2.54
N ILE A 41 -5.82 -0.79 -2.81
CA ILE A 41 -4.73 0.11 -3.22
C ILE A 41 -4.22 0.84 -1.98
N ASP A 42 -2.94 0.72 -1.71
CA ASP A 42 -2.24 1.26 -0.52
C ASP A 42 -2.88 0.86 0.83
N PRO A 43 -3.07 -0.45 1.12
CA PRO A 43 -3.59 -0.94 2.40
C PRO A 43 -2.66 -0.68 3.60
N PHE A 44 -3.13 -1.03 4.80
CA PHE A 44 -2.28 -1.12 5.98
C PHE A 44 -1.09 -2.07 5.71
N VAL A 45 0.12 -1.57 5.92
CA VAL A 45 1.39 -2.29 5.75
C VAL A 45 2.40 -1.74 6.75
N TYR A 46 3.26 -2.60 7.29
CA TYR A 46 4.13 -2.24 8.40
C TYR A 46 5.62 -2.45 8.08
N ARG A 47 6.46 -1.64 8.72
CA ARG A 47 7.92 -1.69 8.60
C ARG A 47 8.47 -2.99 9.18
N THR A 48 9.13 -3.79 8.34
CA THR A 48 9.79 -5.04 8.76
C THR A 48 11.25 -4.81 9.19
N ARG A 49 11.90 -5.83 9.77
CA ARG A 49 13.35 -5.79 10.01
C ARG A 49 14.15 -5.54 8.71
N ARG A 50 13.72 -6.17 7.61
CA ARG A 50 14.35 -6.04 6.29
C ARG A 50 14.12 -4.65 5.68
N PHE A 51 12.95 -4.03 5.90
CA PHE A 51 12.71 -2.62 5.58
C PHE A 51 13.74 -1.73 6.26
N LEU A 52 13.93 -1.88 7.58
CA LEU A 52 14.85 -1.05 8.37
C LEU A 52 16.29 -1.20 7.86
N VAL A 53 16.73 -2.42 7.56
CA VAL A 53 18.05 -2.66 6.96
C VAL A 53 18.16 -1.98 5.60
N ARG A 54 17.22 -2.17 4.67
CA ARG A 54 17.27 -1.54 3.33
C ARG A 54 17.21 -0.01 3.40
N HIS A 55 16.48 0.54 4.36
CA HIS A 55 16.27 1.99 4.52
C HIS A 55 17.46 2.69 5.21
N TYR A 56 18.07 2.08 6.22
CA TYR A 56 19.14 2.71 7.01
C TYR A 56 20.55 2.24 6.64
N LEU A 57 20.76 0.97 6.22
CA LEU A 57 22.09 0.45 5.94
C LEU A 57 22.84 1.23 4.84
N PRO A 58 22.22 1.63 3.71
CA PRO A 58 22.91 2.49 2.72
C PRO A 58 23.37 3.81 3.34
N ARG A 59 22.54 4.43 4.19
CA ARG A 59 22.87 5.69 4.89
C ARG A 59 23.96 5.53 5.96
N LEU A 60 24.21 4.30 6.44
CA LEU A 60 25.27 3.94 7.39
C LEU A 60 26.56 3.43 6.72
N ILE A 61 26.49 2.99 5.45
CA ILE A 61 27.66 2.54 4.66
C ILE A 61 28.20 3.67 3.73
N LEU A 62 27.34 4.54 3.20
CA LEU A 62 27.75 5.75 2.48
C LEU A 62 28.65 6.74 3.28
N PRO A 63 28.66 6.78 4.63
CA PRO A 63 29.68 7.46 5.43
C PRO A 63 31.08 6.85 5.31
N LEU A 64 31.30 5.71 4.65
CA LEU A 64 32.66 5.30 4.26
C LEU A 64 33.28 6.26 3.22
N ALA A 65 32.48 7.13 2.60
CA ALA A 65 32.97 8.34 1.93
C ALA A 65 33.62 9.37 2.88
N TRP A 66 33.64 9.17 4.20
CA TRP A 66 34.43 9.98 5.14
C TRP A 66 35.93 9.92 4.84
N GLY A 67 36.44 8.94 4.08
CA GLY A 67 37.80 9.02 3.51
C GLY A 67 38.04 10.27 2.66
N ARG A 68 37.00 10.79 1.99
CA ARG A 68 37.01 12.09 1.30
C ARG A 68 36.67 13.24 2.25
N SER A 69 35.68 13.10 3.14
CA SER A 69 35.29 14.17 4.07
C SER A 69 36.33 14.48 5.15
N ILE A 70 37.16 13.54 5.58
CA ILE A 70 38.30 13.78 6.49
C ILE A 70 39.40 14.57 5.74
N ARG A 71 39.72 14.19 4.50
CA ARG A 71 40.62 14.96 3.61
C ARG A 71 40.07 16.34 3.22
N ALA A 72 38.75 16.51 3.21
CA ALA A 72 38.11 17.82 3.03
C ALA A 72 38.10 18.64 4.32
N ARG A 73 37.86 18.02 5.49
CA ARG A 73 37.87 18.69 6.80
C ARG A 73 39.26 19.17 7.20
N THR A 74 40.33 18.42 6.91
CA THR A 74 41.70 18.95 7.09
C THR A 74 41.98 20.14 6.19
N ARG A 75 41.50 20.12 4.93
CA ARG A 75 41.62 21.24 4.00
C ARG A 75 40.75 22.46 4.38
N TYR A 76 39.56 22.21 4.94
CA TYR A 76 38.62 23.25 5.39
C TYR A 76 39.06 23.90 6.70
N LEU A 77 39.70 23.16 7.62
CA LEU A 77 40.37 23.74 8.78
C LEU A 77 41.53 24.66 8.39
N LEU A 78 42.27 24.36 7.31
CA LEU A 78 43.22 25.30 6.70
C LEU A 78 42.53 26.45 5.92
N GLY A 79 41.29 26.27 5.47
CA GLY A 79 40.53 27.24 4.67
C GLY A 79 39.67 28.22 5.47
N LYS A 80 39.67 28.16 6.81
CA LYS A 80 38.73 28.87 7.69
C LYS A 80 39.06 30.37 7.90
N LEU A 81 39.34 31.09 6.80
CA LEU A 81 39.71 32.51 6.79
C LEU A 81 38.72 33.43 6.03
N ARG A 82 37.53 32.95 5.62
CA ARG A 82 36.47 33.79 5.01
C ARG A 82 35.05 33.39 5.45
N PRO A 83 34.20 34.34 5.91
CA PRO A 83 32.79 34.13 6.29
C PRO A 83 31.76 34.67 5.25
N GLY A 84 30.45 34.44 5.52
CA GLY A 84 29.26 34.79 4.72
C GLY A 84 28.40 33.52 4.48
N ASP A 85 27.21 33.30 5.06
CA ASP A 85 25.93 34.07 5.06
C ASP A 85 25.32 34.14 3.64
N GLY A 86 24.06 33.88 3.30
CA GLY A 86 22.81 33.45 3.96
C GLY A 86 21.72 33.32 2.86
N GLU A 87 20.45 32.91 3.02
CA GLU A 87 19.58 32.29 4.06
C GLU A 87 18.43 31.53 3.30
N ASP A 88 17.48 30.87 3.99
CA ASP A 88 16.31 30.19 3.37
C ASP A 88 15.07 31.10 3.26
N GLU A 89 14.29 31.00 2.18
CA GLU A 89 12.94 31.60 2.06
C GLU A 89 11.86 30.51 1.89
N GLY A 90 10.76 30.61 2.66
CA GLY A 90 9.76 29.56 2.80
C GLY A 90 8.53 29.73 1.89
N GLU A 91 8.08 28.64 1.29
CA GLU A 91 6.84 28.60 0.51
C GLU A 91 5.60 28.27 1.36
N GLY A 92 4.47 28.91 1.06
CA GLY A 92 3.26 28.86 1.87
C GLY A 92 2.52 27.52 1.79
N VAL A 93 2.45 26.80 2.92
CA VAL A 93 1.75 25.51 3.01
C VAL A 93 0.23 25.71 2.94
N TRP A 94 -0.37 25.33 1.81
CA TRP A 94 -1.81 25.07 1.73
C TRP A 94 -2.15 23.79 2.48
N VAL A 95 -2.56 23.90 3.73
CA VAL A 95 -3.08 22.77 4.51
C VAL A 95 -4.51 22.46 4.06
N ALA A 96 -4.65 21.58 3.08
CA ALA A 96 -5.88 20.82 2.92
C ALA A 96 -6.14 20.03 4.23
N PRO A 97 -7.40 19.88 4.69
CA PRO A 97 -7.69 19.17 5.93
C PRO A 97 -7.16 17.74 5.84
N GLU A 98 -6.07 17.49 6.55
CA GLU A 98 -5.31 16.25 6.45
C GLU A 98 -6.15 15.11 7.03
N TYR A 99 -6.55 14.17 6.16
CA TYR A 99 -6.96 12.85 6.61
C TYR A 99 -5.70 12.16 7.15
N THR A 100 -5.37 12.43 8.41
CA THR A 100 -4.28 11.77 9.11
C THR A 100 -4.67 10.31 9.32
N ARG A 101 -4.30 9.45 8.36
CA ARG A 101 -4.56 8.01 8.40
C ARG A 101 -3.83 7.41 9.60
N ILE A 102 -4.56 7.16 10.68
CA ILE A 102 -4.03 6.49 11.86
C ILE A 102 -3.93 4.99 11.56
N PHE A 103 -2.71 4.47 11.49
CA PHE A 103 -2.48 3.03 11.38
C PHE A 103 -2.74 2.39 12.75
N PRO A 104 -3.65 1.40 12.86
CA PRO A 104 -3.83 0.63 14.09
C PRO A 104 -2.57 -0.18 14.45
N PRO A 105 -2.51 -0.78 15.64
CA PRO A 105 -1.48 -1.77 15.97
C PRO A 105 -1.41 -2.88 14.91
N ARG A 106 -0.20 -3.28 14.53
CA ARG A 106 0.05 -4.29 13.49
C ARG A 106 -0.67 -5.60 13.79
N GLU A 107 -0.67 -5.99 15.07
CA GLU A 107 -1.28 -7.21 15.61
C GLU A 107 -2.81 -7.22 15.43
N GLU A 108 -3.45 -6.05 15.48
CA GLU A 108 -4.90 -5.89 15.28
C GLU A 108 -5.27 -6.13 13.82
N ILE A 109 -4.51 -5.54 12.89
CA ILE A 109 -4.65 -5.77 11.46
C ILE A 109 -4.33 -7.23 11.09
N ALA A 110 -3.25 -7.78 11.64
CA ALA A 110 -2.89 -9.18 11.42
C ALA A 110 -3.99 -10.15 11.87
N ALA A 111 -4.59 -9.93 13.05
CA ALA A 111 -5.68 -10.75 13.56
C ALA A 111 -6.93 -10.69 12.67
N GLY A 112 -7.28 -9.51 12.13
CA GLY A 112 -8.38 -9.39 11.18
C GLY A 112 -8.08 -10.03 9.82
N LEU A 113 -6.89 -9.81 9.26
CA LEU A 113 -6.44 -10.48 8.03
C LEU A 113 -6.45 -12.02 8.17
N ALA A 114 -6.01 -12.56 9.31
CA ALA A 114 -6.09 -13.98 9.62
C ALA A 114 -7.54 -14.49 9.68
N ARG A 115 -8.45 -13.75 10.35
CA ARG A 115 -9.90 -14.08 10.37
C ARG A 115 -10.51 -14.10 8.97
N LEU A 116 -10.20 -13.09 8.15
CA LEU A 116 -10.67 -12.99 6.76
C LEU A 116 -10.13 -14.15 5.92
N ARG A 117 -8.84 -14.47 6.04
CA ARG A 117 -8.22 -15.58 5.30
C ARG A 117 -8.76 -16.94 5.73
N ALA A 118 -9.06 -17.15 7.01
CA ALA A 118 -9.73 -18.34 7.53
C ALA A 118 -11.17 -18.48 7.01
N ARG A 119 -11.86 -17.37 6.71
CA ARG A 119 -13.16 -17.35 6.01
C ARG A 119 -13.04 -17.60 4.49
N GLY A 120 -11.82 -17.72 3.96
CA GLY A 120 -11.55 -17.90 2.53
C GLY A 120 -11.55 -16.60 1.71
N VAL A 121 -11.51 -15.43 2.37
CA VAL A 121 -11.39 -14.14 1.66
C VAL A 121 -10.06 -14.11 0.91
N SER A 122 -10.12 -13.70 -0.35
CA SER A 122 -8.95 -13.46 -1.19
C SER A 122 -8.61 -11.98 -1.28
N PHE A 123 -7.34 -11.67 -1.47
CA PHE A 123 -6.80 -10.31 -1.48
C PHE A 123 -6.05 -10.07 -2.80
N TRP A 124 -6.29 -8.91 -3.41
CA TRP A 124 -5.40 -8.27 -4.36
C TRP A 124 -4.96 -6.96 -3.74
N VAL A 125 -3.65 -6.71 -3.72
CA VAL A 125 -3.03 -5.58 -3.04
C VAL A 125 -2.13 -4.86 -4.02
N PHE A 126 -2.43 -3.60 -4.33
CA PHE A 126 -1.54 -2.71 -5.08
C PHE A 126 -0.85 -1.75 -4.14
N ILE A 127 0.43 -1.52 -4.38
CA ILE A 127 1.27 -0.68 -3.53
C ILE A 127 2.05 0.31 -4.38
N SER A 128 1.75 1.60 -4.18
CA SER A 128 2.36 2.73 -4.88
C SER A 128 3.72 3.12 -4.30
N GLY A 129 4.44 4.00 -5.03
CA GLY A 129 5.68 4.60 -4.58
C GLY A 129 5.53 5.51 -3.35
N ASP A 130 4.35 6.12 -3.17
CA ASP A 130 4.10 7.04 -2.05
C ASP A 130 4.01 6.30 -0.70
N MET A 131 3.87 4.97 -0.72
CA MET A 131 4.01 4.11 0.46
C MET A 131 5.46 3.82 0.86
N ALA A 132 6.47 4.42 0.20
CA ALA A 132 7.91 4.21 0.45
C ALA A 132 8.36 4.40 1.91
N GLU A 133 7.63 5.20 2.69
CA GLU A 133 7.89 5.36 4.12
C GLU A 133 7.57 4.11 4.94
N GLN A 134 6.65 3.25 4.50
CA GLN A 134 6.26 2.04 5.22
C GLN A 134 6.76 0.76 4.56
N ILE A 135 6.94 0.76 3.23
CA ILE A 135 7.34 -0.41 2.45
C ILE A 135 8.38 -0.05 1.38
N ASN A 136 9.42 -0.88 1.21
CA ASN A 136 10.48 -0.63 0.22
C ASN A 136 10.95 -1.87 -0.58
N TYR A 137 10.13 -2.93 -0.62
CA TYR A 137 10.30 -4.08 -1.52
C TYR A 137 9.01 -4.92 -1.62
N ALA A 138 8.80 -5.58 -2.78
CA ALA A 138 7.56 -6.28 -3.11
C ALA A 138 7.06 -7.29 -2.06
N THR A 139 7.92 -8.18 -1.55
CA THR A 139 7.51 -9.21 -0.57
C THR A 139 7.24 -8.67 0.83
N GLN A 140 7.39 -7.37 1.07
CA GLN A 140 7.28 -6.81 2.42
C GLN A 140 5.86 -6.88 2.98
N TYR A 141 4.83 -6.73 2.14
CA TYR A 141 3.44 -6.76 2.60
C TYR A 141 3.15 -8.04 3.40
N GLU A 142 3.51 -9.18 2.79
CA GLU A 142 3.41 -10.51 3.39
C GLU A 142 4.37 -10.65 4.60
N GLU A 143 5.64 -10.22 4.47
CA GLU A 143 6.61 -10.21 5.59
C GLU A 143 6.22 -9.29 6.77
N SER A 144 5.23 -8.40 6.60
CA SER A 144 4.72 -7.51 7.67
C SER A 144 3.63 -8.17 8.54
N PHE A 145 3.07 -9.29 8.06
CA PHE A 145 2.06 -10.10 8.76
C PHE A 145 2.46 -11.59 8.78
N PRO A 146 3.62 -11.97 9.35
CA PRO A 146 4.13 -13.34 9.32
C PRO A 146 3.24 -14.38 10.03
N GLU A 147 2.26 -13.94 10.84
CA GLU A 147 1.25 -14.79 11.47
C GLU A 147 0.00 -15.05 10.58
N VAL A 148 -0.09 -14.45 9.40
CA VAL A 148 -1.22 -14.61 8.47
C VAL A 148 -0.85 -15.60 7.36
N GLU A 149 -1.54 -16.74 7.32
CA GLU A 149 -1.36 -17.77 6.28
C GLU A 149 -2.04 -17.38 4.95
N PHE A 150 -1.53 -16.35 4.27
CA PHE A 150 -2.09 -15.89 3.00
C PHE A 150 -2.13 -16.99 1.93
N GLY A 151 -1.01 -17.67 1.70
CA GLY A 151 -0.89 -18.73 0.70
C GLY A 151 -1.31 -18.29 -0.70
N ASP A 152 -2.12 -19.10 -1.37
CA ASP A 152 -2.77 -18.77 -2.65
C ASP A 152 -3.85 -17.67 -2.56
N GLY A 153 -4.12 -17.13 -1.37
CA GLY A 153 -5.15 -16.14 -1.10
C GLY A 153 -4.74 -14.69 -1.37
N LEU A 154 -3.47 -14.41 -1.64
CA LEU A 154 -2.93 -13.05 -1.79
C LEU A 154 -2.23 -12.86 -3.15
N VAL A 155 -2.51 -11.74 -3.80
CA VAL A 155 -1.73 -11.22 -4.94
C VAL A 155 -1.23 -9.83 -4.56
N VAL A 156 0.08 -9.58 -4.68
CA VAL A 156 0.69 -8.27 -4.42
C VAL A 156 1.27 -7.70 -5.72
N SER A 157 0.71 -6.58 -6.14
CA SER A 157 1.22 -5.72 -7.21
C SER A 157 2.07 -4.61 -6.60
N TRP A 158 3.34 -4.55 -6.99
CA TRP A 158 4.33 -3.62 -6.46
C TRP A 158 4.75 -2.65 -7.56
N ALA A 159 4.29 -1.40 -7.46
CA ALA A 159 4.50 -0.35 -8.46
C ALA A 159 5.10 0.91 -7.80
N PRO A 160 6.40 0.90 -7.43
CA PRO A 160 7.05 2.02 -6.75
C PRO A 160 7.20 3.27 -7.63
N GLU A 161 6.90 3.18 -8.92
CA GLU A 161 6.80 4.29 -9.87
C GLU A 161 5.40 4.91 -9.93
N ALA A 162 4.38 4.28 -9.33
CA ALA A 162 3.02 4.80 -9.28
C ALA A 162 2.85 5.86 -8.17
N THR A 163 2.04 6.88 -8.45
CA THR A 163 1.56 7.84 -7.44
C THR A 163 0.42 7.26 -6.62
N HIS A 164 0.20 7.79 -5.41
CA HIS A 164 -0.85 7.37 -4.48
C HIS A 164 -2.23 7.31 -5.12
N THR A 165 -2.57 8.31 -5.94
CA THR A 165 -3.87 8.42 -6.62
C THR A 165 -3.89 7.79 -8.01
N VAL A 166 -2.84 7.03 -8.38
CA VAL A 166 -2.72 6.28 -9.64
C VAL A 166 -3.09 7.16 -10.85
N THR A 167 -2.40 8.29 -11.00
CA THR A 167 -2.76 9.30 -12.02
C THR A 167 -2.27 8.99 -13.42
N ALA A 168 -1.25 8.16 -13.56
CA ALA A 168 -0.68 7.79 -14.85
C ALA A 168 -1.50 6.68 -15.54
N LEU A 169 -1.79 6.86 -16.83
CA LEU A 169 -2.73 6.01 -17.58
C LEU A 169 -2.25 4.54 -17.71
N ASP A 170 -0.94 4.32 -17.71
CA ASP A 170 -0.33 2.99 -17.71
C ASP A 170 -0.60 2.24 -16.40
N HIS A 171 -0.42 2.90 -15.26
CA HIS A 171 -0.75 2.35 -13.94
C HIS A 171 -2.26 2.20 -13.73
N GLN A 172 -3.09 3.10 -14.26
CA GLN A 172 -4.55 2.92 -14.23
C GLN A 172 -4.99 1.67 -15.00
N ARG A 173 -4.43 1.47 -16.20
CA ARG A 173 -4.67 0.26 -16.99
C ARG A 173 -4.18 -0.98 -16.25
N GLN A 174 -2.98 -0.95 -15.68
CA GLN A 174 -2.44 -2.06 -14.87
C GLN A 174 -3.39 -2.44 -13.73
N VAL A 175 -3.85 -1.46 -12.93
CA VAL A 175 -4.80 -1.69 -11.84
C VAL A 175 -6.09 -2.35 -12.33
N VAL A 176 -6.66 -1.89 -13.44
CA VAL A 176 -7.89 -2.47 -14.01
C VAL A 176 -7.65 -3.89 -14.53
N GLU A 177 -6.61 -4.10 -15.34
CA GLU A 177 -6.28 -5.40 -15.94
C GLU A 177 -5.96 -6.46 -14.87
N GLU A 178 -5.23 -6.09 -13.81
CA GLU A 178 -4.89 -7.00 -12.71
C GLU A 178 -6.08 -7.34 -11.82
N ILE A 179 -6.93 -6.36 -11.46
CA ILE A 179 -8.16 -6.62 -10.69
C ILE A 179 -9.12 -7.50 -11.49
N GLU A 180 -9.31 -7.22 -12.79
CA GLU A 180 -10.16 -8.03 -13.66
C GLU A 180 -9.63 -9.45 -13.79
N GLY A 181 -8.33 -9.62 -14.08
CA GLY A 181 -7.67 -10.92 -14.17
C GLY A 181 -7.82 -11.74 -12.88
N TRP A 182 -7.50 -11.15 -11.73
CA TRP A 182 -7.63 -11.79 -10.42
C TRP A 182 -9.08 -12.18 -10.08
N ALA A 183 -10.04 -11.31 -10.37
CA ALA A 183 -11.46 -11.59 -10.12
C ALA A 183 -12.00 -12.71 -11.04
N MET A 184 -11.58 -12.72 -12.31
CA MET A 184 -11.97 -13.73 -13.29
C MET A 184 -11.32 -15.08 -13.01
N GLU A 185 -10.05 -15.11 -12.59
CA GLU A 185 -9.35 -16.33 -12.17
C GLU A 185 -10.05 -17.02 -10.99
N ARG A 186 -10.48 -16.25 -9.98
CA ARG A 186 -11.10 -16.79 -8.76
C ARG A 186 -12.59 -17.10 -8.88
N TRP A 187 -13.35 -16.28 -9.61
CA TRP A 187 -14.82 -16.34 -9.60
C TRP A 187 -15.49 -16.31 -10.98
N GLY A 188 -14.75 -16.05 -12.06
CA GLY A 188 -15.29 -15.85 -13.42
C GLY A 188 -16.12 -17.02 -13.95
N ALA A 189 -15.79 -18.26 -13.57
CA ALA A 189 -16.57 -19.45 -13.92
C ALA A 189 -17.96 -19.54 -13.23
N SER A 190 -18.25 -18.65 -12.27
CA SER A 190 -19.46 -18.70 -11.42
C SER A 190 -20.37 -17.46 -11.54
N THR A 191 -20.11 -16.58 -12.50
CA THR A 191 -20.86 -15.33 -12.69
C THR A 191 -21.78 -15.44 -13.91
N PRO A 192 -23.11 -15.56 -13.74
CA PRO A 192 -24.02 -15.41 -14.87
C PRO A 192 -23.94 -13.98 -15.43
N PRO A 193 -24.16 -13.76 -16.74
CA PRO A 193 -24.13 -12.42 -17.32
C PRO A 193 -25.09 -11.47 -16.60
N LEU A 194 -24.61 -10.28 -16.26
CA LEU A 194 -25.47 -9.24 -15.68
C LEU A 194 -26.46 -8.76 -16.75
N GLU A 195 -27.72 -9.19 -16.64
CA GLU A 195 -28.81 -8.57 -17.40
C GLU A 195 -28.97 -7.12 -16.97
N VAL A 196 -28.38 -6.22 -17.76
CA VAL A 196 -28.59 -4.79 -17.67
C VAL A 196 -30.01 -4.50 -18.14
N ALA A 197 -30.95 -4.62 -17.19
CA ALA A 197 -32.33 -4.17 -17.38
C ALA A 197 -32.30 -2.71 -17.85
N ALA A 198 -32.63 -2.50 -19.12
CA ALA A 198 -32.77 -1.18 -19.71
C ALA A 198 -33.81 -0.37 -18.90
N ARG A 199 -33.46 0.88 -18.60
CA ARG A 199 -34.38 1.86 -18.01
C ARG A 199 -35.09 2.64 -19.10
#